data_AF-A0A1Y0H2N1-F1
#
_entry.id   AF-A0A1Y0H2N1-F1
#
_cell.length_a   1.000
_cell.length_b   1.000
_cell.length_c   1.000
_cell.angle_alpha   90.00
_cell.angle_beta   90.00
_cell.angle_gamma   90.00
#
_symmetry.space_group_name_H-M   'P 1'
#
loop_
_entity.id
_entity.type
_entity.pdbx_description
1 polymer ?
#
loop_
_entity_poly.entity_id
_entity_poly.type
_entity_poly.pdbx_seq_one_letter_code
_entity_poly.pdbx_strand_id
1 'polypeptide(L)'
;MIGEALGTLISIVALVPIFAVVSLIVMKWTVSGDIDPLAGILTIFVLIGTMFMALMSKSPIIMGTAVIGVISLVVMFPFAQNYLDRHDLREINSEHIDRAFLELSTRHDNFPAWFKLADSLFQAGYHGHAIAIAEQTLERIPSEPDAFHNRSMRDMYRSEEIMIKKWRIEATNPKRHMPVACPKCGAKNRPGLINCINCEAPYLLLLSRKVGTRSGAFAKLVIGWALIALLLPAAAYSSIAFPGVGLLGVVAIIGVIGGVLAWIFRDPSGQPDKFRSFS
;
A
#
# COMPACT_ATOMS: atom_id res chain seq x y z
N MET A 1 -13.65 48.56 -12.28
CA MET A 1 -12.26 48.48 -12.76
C MET A 1 -11.24 48.25 -11.64
N ILE A 2 -11.11 49.11 -10.62
CA ILE A 2 -10.08 48.93 -9.56
C ILE A 2 -10.26 47.63 -8.77
N GLY A 3 -11.49 47.25 -8.41
CA GLY A 3 -11.76 46.00 -7.68
C GLY A 3 -11.43 44.72 -8.46
N GLU A 4 -11.65 44.71 -9.78
CA GLU A 4 -11.33 43.55 -10.63
C GLU A 4 -9.82 43.38 -10.80
N ALA A 5 -9.09 44.49 -11.01
CA ALA A 5 -7.63 44.49 -11.08
C ALA A 5 -6.98 44.06 -9.76
N LEU A 6 -7.56 44.46 -8.61
CA LEU A 6 -7.07 44.04 -7.31
C LEU A 6 -7.31 42.52 -7.08
N GLY A 7 -8.48 42.02 -7.47
CA GLY A 7 -8.82 40.60 -7.36
C GLY A 7 -7.91 39.69 -8.20
N THR A 8 -7.60 40.08 -9.43
CA THR A 8 -6.67 39.32 -10.29
C THR A 8 -5.25 39.37 -9.76
N LEU A 9 -4.79 40.52 -9.25
CA LEU A 9 -3.46 40.66 -8.64
C LEU A 9 -3.30 39.74 -7.42
N ILE A 10 -4.28 39.73 -6.51
CA ILE A 10 -4.28 38.85 -5.33
C ILE A 10 -4.23 37.38 -5.76
N SER A 11 -5.00 37.03 -6.79
CA SER A 11 -5.06 35.67 -7.32
C SER A 11 -3.72 35.23 -7.92
N ILE A 12 -3.07 36.09 -8.72
CA ILE A 12 -1.74 35.79 -9.28
C ILE A 12 -0.72 35.58 -8.15
N VAL A 13 -0.69 36.47 -7.16
CA VAL A 13 0.25 36.42 -6.03
C VAL A 13 0.03 35.14 -5.20
N ALA A 14 -1.20 34.67 -5.06
CA ALA A 14 -1.51 33.44 -4.33
C ALA A 14 -1.24 32.16 -5.15
N LEU A 15 -1.60 32.15 -6.44
CA LEU A 15 -1.56 30.95 -7.29
C LEU A 15 -0.16 30.60 -7.75
N VAL A 16 0.60 31.58 -8.23
CA VAL A 16 1.91 31.33 -8.87
C VAL A 16 2.87 30.61 -7.92
N PRO A 17 3.02 30.99 -6.63
CA PRO A 17 3.90 30.28 -5.71
C PRO A 17 3.46 28.83 -5.47
N ILE A 18 2.15 28.58 -5.34
CA ILE A 18 1.62 27.23 -5.13
C ILE A 18 1.98 26.36 -6.33
N PHE A 19 1.60 26.78 -7.54
CA PHE A 19 1.90 26.03 -8.76
C PHE A 19 3.40 25.85 -9.00
N ALA A 20 4.22 26.86 -8.70
CA ALA A 20 5.67 26.76 -8.78
C ALA A 20 6.22 25.70 -7.82
N VAL A 21 5.80 25.71 -6.55
CA VAL A 21 6.20 24.70 -5.57
C VAL A 21 5.77 23.30 -6.00
N VAL A 22 4.52 23.12 -6.47
CA VAL A 22 4.06 21.82 -6.97
C VAL A 22 4.88 21.36 -8.16
N SER A 23 5.18 22.25 -9.11
CA SER A 23 5.98 21.93 -10.29
C SER A 23 7.41 21.51 -9.91
N LEU A 24 8.02 22.19 -8.93
CA LEU A 24 9.34 21.83 -8.42
C LEU A 24 9.33 20.47 -7.71
N ILE A 25 8.27 20.16 -6.97
CA ILE A 25 8.08 18.85 -6.32
C ILE A 25 7.98 17.74 -7.39
N VAL A 26 7.16 17.94 -8.43
CA VAL A 26 7.02 16.99 -9.54
C VAL A 26 8.35 16.80 -10.28
N MET A 27 9.08 17.89 -10.52
CA MET A 27 10.41 17.84 -11.14
C MET A 27 11.39 17.03 -10.27
N LYS A 28 11.41 17.27 -8.95
CA LYS A 28 12.25 16.50 -8.02
C LYS A 28 11.97 15.00 -8.13
N TRP A 29 10.70 14.59 -8.08
CA TRP A 29 10.32 13.18 -8.19
C TRP A 29 10.70 12.56 -9.53
N THR A 30 10.58 13.34 -10.62
CA THR A 30 11.00 12.88 -11.94
C THR A 30 12.52 12.67 -12.01
N VAL A 31 13.31 13.57 -11.42
CA VAL A 31 14.79 13.46 -11.36
C VAL A 31 15.23 12.32 -10.43
N SER A 32 14.51 12.07 -9.34
CA SER A 32 14.76 10.96 -8.43
C SER A 32 14.40 9.59 -9.03
N GLY A 33 13.69 9.54 -10.16
CA GLY A 33 13.23 8.30 -10.77
C GLY A 33 11.97 7.72 -10.11
N ASP A 34 11.30 8.48 -9.24
CA ASP A 34 10.07 8.07 -8.57
C ASP A 34 8.87 8.07 -9.53
N ILE A 35 8.92 8.91 -10.57
CA ILE A 35 7.90 9.04 -11.61
C ILE A 35 8.57 8.87 -12.97
N ASP A 36 7.90 8.14 -13.87
CA ASP A 36 8.30 8.05 -15.27
C ASP A 36 8.48 9.45 -15.91
N PRO A 37 9.58 9.71 -16.65
CA PRO A 37 9.85 11.04 -17.22
C PRO A 37 8.73 11.60 -18.09
N LEU A 38 8.05 10.75 -18.87
CA LEU A 38 6.94 11.19 -19.73
C LEU A 38 5.73 11.62 -18.89
N ALA A 39 5.41 10.85 -17.84
CA ALA A 39 4.34 11.20 -16.90
C ALA A 39 4.66 12.49 -16.12
N GLY A 40 5.91 12.69 -15.71
CA GLY A 40 6.36 13.92 -15.05
C GLY A 40 6.18 15.16 -15.95
N ILE A 41 6.63 15.08 -17.20
CA ILE A 41 6.46 16.16 -18.20
C ILE A 41 4.99 16.45 -18.44
N LEU A 42 4.17 15.42 -18.67
CA LEU A 42 2.73 15.58 -18.91
C LEU A 42 2.03 16.25 -17.72
N THR A 43 2.42 15.89 -16.49
CA THR A 43 1.89 16.50 -15.27
C THR A 43 2.21 17.98 -15.19
N ILE A 44 3.43 18.39 -15.54
CA ILE A 44 3.82 19.81 -15.59
C ILE A 44 2.98 20.58 -16.62
N PHE A 45 2.76 20.02 -17.81
CA PHE A 45 1.88 20.64 -18.81
C PHE A 45 0.44 20.80 -18.32
N VAL A 46 -0.10 19.79 -17.63
CA VAL A 46 -1.43 19.85 -17.02
C VAL A 46 -1.48 20.92 -15.92
N LEU A 47 -0.45 21.04 -15.09
CA LEU A 47 -0.35 22.09 -14.06
C LEU A 47 -0.30 23.49 -14.70
N ILE A 48 0.50 23.69 -15.75
CA ILE A 48 0.55 24.98 -16.46
C ILE A 48 -0.80 25.29 -17.13
N GLY A 49 -1.43 24.29 -17.77
CA GLY A 49 -2.74 24.45 -18.40
C GLY A 49 -3.85 24.80 -17.40
N THR A 50 -3.88 24.13 -16.25
CA THR A 50 -4.84 24.42 -15.17
C THR A 50 -4.59 25.77 -14.53
N MET A 51 -3.33 26.17 -14.32
CA MET A 51 -2.97 27.53 -13.88
C MET A 51 -3.45 28.58 -14.89
N PHE A 52 -3.20 28.37 -16.17
CA PHE A 52 -3.64 29.28 -17.24
C PHE A 52 -5.16 29.41 -17.28
N MET A 53 -5.89 28.29 -17.19
CA MET A 53 -7.35 28.32 -17.11
C MET A 53 -7.86 29.05 -15.86
N ALA A 54 -7.22 28.84 -14.70
CA ALA A 54 -7.59 29.53 -13.46
C ALA A 54 -7.41 31.05 -13.58
N LEU A 55 -6.30 31.50 -14.19
CA LEU A 55 -5.99 32.92 -14.40
C LEU A 55 -6.89 33.58 -15.45
N MET A 56 -7.28 32.86 -16.50
CA MET A 56 -8.19 33.36 -17.54
C MET A 56 -9.65 33.34 -17.10
N SER A 57 -10.00 32.54 -16.08
CA SER A 57 -11.37 32.49 -15.60
C SER A 57 -11.73 33.77 -14.83
N LYS A 58 -12.78 34.46 -15.27
CA LYS A 58 -13.38 35.56 -14.51
C LYS A 58 -14.21 35.06 -13.31
N SER A 59 -14.48 33.76 -13.25
CA SER A 59 -15.29 33.15 -12.22
C SER A 59 -14.42 32.77 -11.01
N PRO A 60 -14.70 33.31 -9.81
CA PRO A 60 -13.96 32.96 -8.60
C PRO A 60 -14.12 31.46 -8.25
N ILE A 61 -15.20 30.83 -8.71
CA ILE A 61 -15.47 29.41 -8.49
C ILE A 61 -14.44 28.57 -9.24
N ILE A 62 -14.23 28.81 -10.54
CA ILE A 62 -13.29 28.03 -11.36
C ILE A 62 -11.87 28.12 -10.77
N MET A 63 -11.46 29.34 -10.40
CA MET A 63 -10.20 29.58 -9.74
C MET A 63 -10.07 28.81 -8.41
N GLY A 64 -11.06 28.90 -7.53
CA GLY A 64 -11.05 28.18 -6.25
C GLY A 64 -10.99 26.66 -6.45
N THR A 65 -11.71 26.13 -7.44
CA THR A 65 -11.70 24.70 -7.74
C THR A 65 -10.35 24.22 -8.27
N ALA A 66 -9.66 25.02 -9.09
CA ALA A 66 -8.33 24.71 -9.58
C ALA A 66 -7.30 24.65 -8.44
N VAL A 67 -7.35 25.61 -7.50
CA VAL A 67 -6.48 25.63 -6.31
C VAL A 67 -6.71 24.40 -5.45
N ILE A 68 -7.97 24.12 -5.12
CA ILE A 68 -8.33 22.99 -4.27
C ILE A 68 -7.89 21.68 -4.95
N GLY A 69 -8.08 21.55 -6.26
CA GLY A 69 -7.61 20.40 -7.03
C GLY A 69 -6.11 20.19 -6.90
N VAL A 70 -5.31 21.24 -7.12
CA VAL A 70 -3.84 21.17 -7.05
C VAL A 70 -3.33 20.91 -5.63
N ILE A 71 -3.92 21.55 -4.62
CA ILE A 71 -3.56 21.28 -3.22
C ILE A 71 -3.91 19.85 -2.85
N SER A 72 -5.09 19.36 -3.26
CA SER A 72 -5.51 17.98 -2.98
C SER A 72 -4.56 16.95 -3.61
N LEU A 73 -4.08 17.22 -4.82
CA LEU A 73 -3.10 16.42 -5.55
C LEU A 73 -1.79 16.28 -4.76
N VAL A 74 -1.27 17.40 -4.26
CA VAL A 74 -0.01 17.42 -3.50
C VAL A 74 -0.15 16.74 -2.14
N VAL A 75 -1.24 17.02 -1.43
CA VAL A 75 -1.49 16.45 -0.09
C VAL A 75 -1.72 14.94 -0.17
N MET A 76 -2.41 14.45 -1.20
CA MET A 76 -2.66 13.01 -1.39
C MET A 76 -1.48 12.26 -1.97
N PHE A 77 -0.55 12.92 -2.66
CA PHE A 77 0.57 12.24 -3.30
C PHE A 77 1.43 11.36 -2.36
N PRO A 78 1.87 11.80 -1.17
CA PRO A 78 2.65 10.92 -0.28
C PRO A 78 1.83 9.70 0.17
N PHE A 79 0.52 9.83 0.31
CA PHE A 79 -0.34 8.68 0.60
C PHE A 79 -0.40 7.71 -0.59
N ALA A 80 -0.52 8.24 -1.80
CA ALA A 80 -0.49 7.51 -3.04
C ALA A 80 0.82 6.71 -3.22
N GLN A 81 1.98 7.34 -3.00
CA GLN A 81 3.28 6.66 -3.04
C GLN A 81 3.35 5.53 -2.01
N ASN A 82 3.10 5.83 -0.74
CA ASN A 82 3.12 4.82 0.32
C ASN A 82 2.17 3.63 0.03
N TYR A 83 1.05 3.87 -0.65
CA TYR A 83 0.13 2.82 -1.05
C TYR A 83 0.71 1.94 -2.17
N LEU A 84 1.33 2.55 -3.18
CA LEU A 84 1.98 1.85 -4.28
C LEU A 84 3.22 1.09 -3.81
N ASP A 85 4.07 1.70 -2.97
CA ASP A 85 5.29 1.06 -2.44
C ASP A 85 4.95 -0.21 -1.66
N ARG A 86 3.88 -0.17 -0.85
CA ARG A 86 3.38 -1.36 -0.15
C ARG A 86 2.89 -2.43 -1.10
N HIS A 87 2.30 -2.03 -2.21
CA HIS A 87 1.84 -2.96 -3.23
C HIS A 87 3.02 -3.64 -3.91
N ASP A 88 4.05 -2.88 -4.28
CA ASP A 88 5.26 -3.38 -4.91
C ASP A 88 6.03 -4.32 -3.96
N LEU A 89 6.13 -3.98 -2.67
CA LEU A 89 6.69 -4.88 -1.65
C LEU A 89 5.92 -6.20 -1.53
N ARG A 90 4.59 -6.17 -1.61
CA ARG A 90 3.76 -7.41 -1.57
C ARG A 90 3.96 -8.25 -2.83
N GLU A 91 4.14 -7.63 -3.99
CA GLU A 91 4.43 -8.32 -5.25
C GLU A 91 5.79 -9.03 -5.18
N ILE A 92 6.83 -8.33 -4.71
CA ILE A 92 8.17 -8.91 -4.48
C ILE A 92 8.10 -10.09 -3.49
N ASN A 93 7.38 -9.93 -2.38
CA ASN A 93 7.19 -11.01 -1.41
C ASN A 93 6.44 -12.21 -2.01
N SER A 94 5.47 -11.97 -2.91
CA SER A 94 4.77 -13.05 -3.61
C SER A 94 5.71 -13.83 -4.53
N GLU A 95 6.64 -13.15 -5.21
CA GLU A 95 7.66 -13.78 -6.05
C GLU A 95 8.65 -14.60 -5.20
N HIS A 96 9.07 -14.09 -4.05
CA HIS A 96 9.93 -14.83 -3.12
C HIS A 96 9.26 -16.10 -2.59
N ILE A 97 7.96 -16.04 -2.26
CA ILE A 97 7.16 -17.21 -1.89
C ILE A 97 7.14 -18.20 -3.07
N ASP A 98 6.77 -17.75 -4.27
CA ASP A 98 6.72 -18.58 -5.47
C ASP A 98 8.03 -19.31 -5.74
N ARG A 99 9.16 -18.60 -5.65
CA ARG A 99 10.50 -19.15 -5.83
C ARG A 99 10.85 -20.18 -4.76
N ALA A 100 10.55 -19.89 -3.49
CA ALA A 100 10.81 -20.83 -2.40
C ALA A 100 9.97 -22.11 -2.54
N PHE A 101 8.71 -21.99 -2.97
CA PHE A 101 7.87 -23.15 -3.29
C PHE A 101 8.45 -23.99 -4.44
N LEU A 102 8.96 -23.35 -5.49
CA LEU A 102 9.61 -24.04 -6.59
C LEU A 102 10.86 -24.79 -6.12
N GLU A 103 11.72 -24.16 -5.31
CA GLU A 103 12.89 -24.83 -4.73
C GLU A 103 12.50 -26.06 -3.91
N LEU A 104 11.48 -25.94 -3.04
CA LEU A 104 10.98 -27.04 -2.22
C LEU A 104 10.32 -28.15 -3.02
N SER A 105 9.73 -27.84 -4.19
CA SER A 105 9.18 -28.86 -5.09
C SER A 105 10.28 -29.72 -5.73
N THR A 106 11.49 -29.18 -5.88
CA THR A 106 12.63 -29.92 -6.44
C THR A 106 13.39 -30.71 -5.36
N ARG A 107 13.56 -30.12 -4.16
CA ARG A 107 14.33 -30.70 -3.05
C ARG A 107 13.64 -30.39 -1.72
N HIS A 108 12.93 -31.38 -1.19
CA HIS A 108 12.19 -31.22 0.07
C HIS A 108 13.10 -31.09 1.30
N ASP A 109 14.32 -31.65 1.25
CA ASP A 109 15.27 -31.65 2.38
C ASP A 109 16.16 -30.38 2.43
N ASN A 110 15.83 -29.36 1.64
CA ASN A 110 16.57 -28.11 1.60
C ASN A 110 16.13 -27.17 2.73
N PHE A 111 16.64 -27.37 3.96
CA PHE A 111 16.31 -26.53 5.13
C PHE A 111 16.46 -25.01 4.89
N PRO A 112 17.48 -24.52 4.17
CA PRO A 112 17.55 -23.10 3.80
C PRO A 112 16.33 -22.59 3.03
N ALA A 113 15.77 -23.39 2.11
CA ALA A 113 14.57 -22.99 1.35
C ALA A 113 13.33 -22.92 2.25
N TRP A 114 13.23 -23.77 3.27
CA TRP A 114 12.18 -23.71 4.28
C TRP A 114 12.23 -22.44 5.12
N PHE A 115 13.42 -22.04 5.58
CA PHE A 115 13.58 -20.77 6.31
C PHE A 115 13.28 -19.56 5.44
N LYS A 116 13.72 -19.57 4.16
CA LYS A 116 13.36 -18.52 3.20
C LYS A 116 11.86 -18.44 2.95
N LEU A 117 11.18 -19.58 2.85
CA LEU A 117 9.73 -19.62 2.73
C LEU A 117 9.06 -19.02 3.98
N ALA A 118 9.50 -19.42 5.17
CA ALA A 118 8.98 -18.90 6.42
C ALA A 118 9.19 -17.37 6.54
N ASP A 119 10.37 -16.87 6.20
CA ASP A 119 10.67 -15.42 6.20
C ASP A 119 9.79 -14.66 5.21
N SER A 120 9.68 -15.15 3.98
CA SER A 120 8.81 -14.54 2.96
C SER A 120 7.34 -14.52 3.40
N LEU A 121 6.87 -15.59 4.06
CA LEU A 121 5.52 -15.65 4.63
C LEU A 121 5.34 -14.69 5.82
N PHE A 122 6.37 -14.51 6.65
CA PHE A 122 6.34 -13.58 7.77
C PHE A 122 6.23 -12.14 7.26
N GLN A 123 7.03 -11.78 6.26
CA GLN A 123 7.00 -10.48 5.60
C GLN A 123 5.69 -10.23 4.84
N ALA A 124 5.07 -11.28 4.28
CA ALA A 124 3.74 -11.20 3.69
C ALA A 124 2.58 -11.10 4.72
N GLY A 125 2.86 -11.13 6.02
CA GLY A 125 1.88 -10.99 7.09
C GLY A 125 1.27 -12.31 7.60
N TYR A 126 1.68 -13.45 7.07
CA TYR A 126 1.22 -14.78 7.50
C TYR A 126 1.98 -15.31 8.73
N HIS A 127 2.10 -14.47 9.77
CA HIS A 127 3.00 -14.70 10.91
C HIS A 127 2.84 -16.08 11.58
N GLY A 128 1.60 -16.51 11.87
CA GLY A 128 1.38 -17.81 12.51
C GLY A 128 1.85 -18.97 11.64
N HIS A 129 1.63 -18.90 10.31
CA HIS A 129 2.06 -19.94 9.39
C HIS A 129 3.59 -19.94 9.23
N ALA A 130 4.19 -18.75 9.11
CA ALA A 130 5.63 -18.58 9.06
C ALA A 130 6.33 -19.18 10.28
N ILE A 131 5.89 -18.80 11.50
CA ILE A 131 6.46 -19.29 12.75
C ILE A 131 6.33 -20.82 12.84
N ALA A 132 5.13 -21.36 12.58
CA ALA A 132 4.90 -22.79 12.66
C ALA A 132 5.74 -23.59 11.63
N ILE A 133 5.91 -23.08 10.40
CA ILE A 133 6.77 -23.71 9.39
C ILE A 133 8.23 -23.67 9.83
N ALA A 134 8.70 -22.53 10.36
CA ALA A 134 10.08 -22.38 10.80
C ALA A 134 10.41 -23.26 12.01
N GLU A 135 9.49 -23.38 12.96
CA GLU A 135 9.60 -24.27 14.13
C GLU A 135 9.64 -25.74 13.71
N GLN A 136 8.73 -26.18 12.85
CA GLN A 136 8.75 -27.54 12.31
C GLN A 136 10.03 -27.84 11.53
N THR A 137 10.58 -26.84 10.85
CA THR A 137 11.85 -26.97 10.13
C THR A 137 13.01 -27.16 11.11
N LEU A 138 13.06 -26.38 12.20
CA LEU A 138 14.05 -26.55 13.26
C LEU A 138 13.95 -27.90 13.96
N GLU A 139 12.74 -28.41 14.18
CA GLU A 139 12.51 -29.73 14.80
C GLU A 139 13.00 -30.89 13.93
N ARG A 140 13.02 -30.73 12.60
CA ARG A 140 13.53 -31.74 11.67
C ARG A 140 15.04 -31.74 11.53
N ILE A 141 15.72 -30.66 11.91
CA ILE A 141 17.17 -30.56 11.79
C ILE A 141 17.83 -31.40 12.89
N PRO A 142 18.75 -32.34 12.56
CA PRO A 142 19.45 -33.13 13.54
C PRO A 142 20.22 -32.27 14.55
N SER A 143 20.00 -32.54 15.84
CA SER A 143 20.72 -31.89 16.95
C SER A 143 21.96 -32.66 17.40
N GLU A 144 22.20 -33.84 16.84
CA GLU A 144 23.37 -34.64 17.19
C GLU A 144 24.65 -33.99 16.63
N PRO A 145 25.72 -33.86 17.45
CA PRO A 145 27.00 -33.36 16.98
C PRO A 145 27.64 -34.32 15.98
N ASP A 146 28.19 -33.79 14.90
CA ASP A 146 29.04 -34.57 13.99
C ASP A 146 30.32 -35.01 14.71
N ALA A 147 30.75 -36.25 14.50
CA ALA A 147 31.93 -36.86 15.09
C ALA A 147 33.23 -36.09 14.75
N PHE A 148 33.27 -35.40 13.61
CA PHE A 148 34.45 -34.67 13.17
C PHE A 148 34.49 -33.22 13.68
N HIS A 149 33.38 -32.50 13.59
CA HIS A 149 33.33 -31.07 13.87
C HIS A 149 32.87 -30.71 15.28
N ASN A 150 32.33 -31.69 16.04
CA ASN A 150 31.72 -31.49 17.35
C ASN A 150 30.70 -30.33 17.36
N ARG A 151 30.00 -30.16 16.23
CA ARG A 151 28.93 -29.20 16.01
C ARG A 151 27.75 -29.93 15.43
N SER A 152 26.55 -29.61 15.90
CA SER A 152 25.33 -30.14 15.32
C SER A 152 24.97 -29.35 14.05
N MET A 153 24.21 -29.96 13.15
CA MET A 153 23.64 -29.24 12.02
C MET A 153 22.76 -28.08 12.51
N ARG A 154 22.07 -28.26 13.64
CA ARG A 154 21.26 -27.23 14.30
C ARG A 154 22.06 -25.99 14.70
N ASP A 155 23.32 -26.14 15.12
CA ASP A 155 24.19 -25.01 15.50
C ASP A 155 24.45 -24.06 14.32
N MET A 156 24.42 -24.57 13.09
CA MET A 156 24.56 -23.75 11.88
C MET A 156 23.36 -22.81 11.65
N TYR A 157 22.19 -23.13 12.21
CA TYR A 157 20.94 -22.36 12.06
C TYR A 157 20.58 -21.56 13.31
N ARG A 158 21.56 -21.26 14.16
CA ARG A 158 21.34 -20.49 15.39
C ARG A 158 20.78 -19.09 15.13
N SER A 159 21.15 -18.45 14.01
CA SER A 159 20.56 -17.17 13.56
C SER A 159 19.05 -17.28 13.38
N GLU A 160 18.60 -18.37 12.76
CA GLU A 160 17.18 -18.56 12.45
C GLU A 160 16.39 -18.90 13.71
N GLU A 161 16.98 -19.65 14.64
CA GLU A 161 16.36 -19.88 15.94
C GLU A 161 16.15 -18.56 16.72
N ILE A 162 17.14 -17.65 16.70
CA ILE A 162 17.02 -16.32 17.31
C ILE A 162 15.94 -15.49 16.61
N MET A 163 15.92 -15.51 15.27
CA MET A 163 14.91 -14.82 14.47
C MET A 163 13.49 -15.32 14.81
N ILE A 164 13.27 -16.64 14.86
CA ILE A 164 11.98 -17.25 15.19
C ILE A 164 11.54 -16.87 16.61
N LYS A 165 12.47 -16.83 17.57
CA LYS A 165 12.19 -16.33 18.93
C LYS A 165 11.71 -14.88 18.91
N LYS A 166 12.34 -14.00 18.12
CA LYS A 166 11.89 -12.61 17.95
C LYS A 166 10.50 -12.55 17.32
N TRP A 167 10.26 -13.31 16.25
CA TRP A 167 8.95 -13.38 15.62
C TRP A 167 7.85 -13.82 16.58
N ARG A 168 8.14 -14.79 17.46
CA ARG A 168 7.18 -15.24 18.49
C ARG A 168 6.81 -14.12 19.45
N ILE A 169 7.79 -13.32 19.88
CA ILE A 169 7.56 -12.14 20.74
C ILE A 169 6.73 -11.09 20.00
N GLU A 170 7.07 -10.80 18.75
CA GLU A 170 6.33 -9.83 17.92
C GLU A 170 4.90 -10.30 17.61
N ALA A 171 4.69 -11.60 17.45
CA ALA A 171 3.42 -12.22 17.11
C ALA A 171 2.53 -12.57 18.32
N THR A 172 2.75 -11.92 19.48
CA THR A 172 2.00 -12.17 20.73
C THR A 172 0.46 -12.10 20.57
N ASN A 173 -0.05 -11.38 19.57
CA ASN A 173 -1.49 -11.31 19.32
C ASN A 173 -2.05 -12.68 18.83
N PRO A 174 -3.01 -13.30 19.57
CA PRO A 174 -3.61 -14.58 19.17
C PRO A 174 -4.23 -14.56 17.78
N LYS A 175 -4.67 -13.37 17.32
CA LYS A 175 -5.26 -13.19 15.99
C LYS A 175 -4.28 -13.52 14.85
N ARG A 176 -2.98 -13.44 15.08
CA ARG A 176 -1.93 -13.72 14.07
C ARG A 176 -1.70 -15.22 13.84
N HIS A 177 -2.24 -16.07 14.72
CA HIS A 177 -2.18 -17.53 14.62
C HIS A 177 -3.50 -18.13 14.11
N MET A 178 -4.41 -17.29 13.59
CA MET A 178 -5.69 -17.78 13.08
C MET A 178 -5.50 -18.64 11.82
N PRO A 179 -6.34 -19.67 11.65
CA PRO A 179 -6.32 -20.49 10.46
C PRO A 179 -6.76 -19.67 9.25
N VAL A 180 -6.09 -19.89 8.11
CA VAL A 180 -6.34 -19.18 6.87
C VAL A 180 -7.20 -20.06 5.95
N ALA A 181 -8.23 -19.47 5.34
CA ALA A 181 -9.12 -20.19 4.42
C ALA A 181 -8.44 -20.39 3.06
N CYS A 182 -8.52 -21.61 2.53
CA CYS A 182 -8.04 -21.92 1.20
C CYS A 182 -8.85 -21.15 0.13
N PRO A 183 -8.22 -20.45 -0.82
CA PRO A 183 -8.95 -19.75 -1.87
C PRO A 183 -9.64 -20.68 -2.87
N LYS A 184 -9.23 -21.95 -2.96
CA LYS A 184 -9.79 -22.95 -3.90
C LYS A 184 -11.03 -23.66 -3.34
N CYS A 185 -10.99 -24.09 -2.07
CA CYS A 185 -12.05 -24.91 -1.46
C CYS A 185 -12.68 -24.32 -0.18
N GLY A 186 -12.18 -23.19 0.33
CA GLY A 186 -12.69 -22.54 1.54
C GLY A 186 -12.29 -23.20 2.87
N ALA A 187 -11.62 -24.35 2.86
CA ALA A 187 -11.20 -25.04 4.09
C ALA A 187 -10.23 -24.18 4.92
N LYS A 188 -10.44 -24.13 6.25
CA LYS A 188 -9.60 -23.39 7.18
C LYS A 188 -8.37 -24.23 7.55
N ASN A 189 -7.20 -23.83 7.07
CA ASN A 189 -5.94 -24.53 7.32
C ASN A 189 -5.28 -24.01 8.59
N ARG A 190 -4.77 -24.93 9.41
CA ARG A 190 -4.03 -24.60 10.63
C ARG A 190 -2.61 -24.09 10.26
N PRO A 191 -2.01 -23.24 11.11
CA PRO A 191 -0.61 -22.86 10.97
C PRO A 191 0.32 -24.07 10.81
N GLY A 192 1.35 -23.93 9.97
CA GLY A 192 2.34 -24.99 9.70
C GLY A 192 2.04 -25.83 8.45
N LEU A 193 0.80 -25.81 7.94
CA LEU A 193 0.45 -26.51 6.71
C LEU A 193 0.83 -25.66 5.49
N ILE A 194 1.54 -26.26 4.54
CA ILE A 194 1.84 -25.63 3.24
C ILE A 194 0.73 -25.90 2.22
N ASN A 195 0.26 -27.14 2.21
CA ASN A 195 -0.81 -27.60 1.35
C ASN A 195 -2.12 -27.63 2.13
N CYS A 196 -3.23 -27.42 1.42
CA CYS A 196 -4.54 -27.41 2.05
C CYS A 196 -4.89 -28.81 2.57
N ILE A 197 -5.44 -28.91 3.78
CA ILE A 197 -5.84 -30.18 4.39
C ILE A 197 -6.91 -30.94 3.60
N ASN A 198 -7.73 -30.23 2.81
CA ASN A 198 -8.85 -30.83 2.10
C ASN A 198 -8.57 -31.07 0.61
N CYS A 199 -8.02 -30.07 -0.10
CA CYS A 199 -7.83 -30.15 -1.55
C CYS A 199 -6.36 -30.25 -1.98
N GLU A 200 -5.43 -30.32 -1.03
CA GLU A 200 -3.98 -30.46 -1.22
C GLU A 200 -3.31 -29.34 -2.04
N ALA A 201 -4.06 -28.34 -2.49
CA ALA A 201 -3.52 -27.21 -3.24
C ALA A 201 -2.56 -26.38 -2.36
N PRO A 202 -1.51 -25.79 -2.94
CA PRO A 202 -0.58 -24.89 -2.24
C PRO A 202 -1.29 -23.57 -1.92
N TYR A 203 -2.13 -23.58 -0.90
CA TYR A 203 -3.08 -22.49 -0.65
C TYR A 203 -2.39 -21.19 -0.25
N LEU A 204 -1.22 -21.25 0.41
CA LEU A 204 -0.42 -20.06 0.74
C LEU A 204 0.12 -19.39 -0.53
N LEU A 205 0.56 -20.18 -1.50
CA LEU A 205 0.98 -19.72 -2.84
C LEU A 205 -0.19 -19.09 -3.60
N LEU A 206 -1.36 -19.75 -3.59
CA LEU A 206 -2.55 -19.20 -4.24
C LEU A 206 -3.02 -17.90 -3.57
N LEU A 207 -2.78 -17.76 -2.27
CA LEU A 207 -3.16 -16.57 -1.53
C LEU A 207 -2.18 -15.41 -1.75
N SER A 208 -0.87 -15.67 -1.84
CA SER A 208 0.13 -14.67 -2.21
C SER A 208 -0.10 -14.14 -3.63
N ARG A 209 -0.47 -15.00 -4.57
CA ARG A 209 -0.82 -14.60 -5.95
C ARG A 209 -2.13 -13.84 -6.08
N LYS A 210 -3.01 -13.92 -5.09
CA LYS A 210 -4.29 -13.18 -5.08
C LYS A 210 -4.12 -11.73 -4.61
N VAL A 211 -2.92 -11.34 -4.16
CA VAL A 211 -2.60 -9.92 -3.99
C VAL A 211 -2.88 -9.24 -5.33
N GLY A 212 -3.62 -8.13 -5.28
CA GLY A 212 -4.10 -7.45 -6.49
C GLY A 212 -2.99 -7.14 -7.47
N THR A 213 -3.34 -6.84 -8.72
CA THR A 213 -2.35 -6.33 -9.67
C THR A 213 -2.04 -4.87 -9.34
N ARG A 214 -0.82 -4.42 -9.63
CA ARG A 214 -0.40 -3.01 -9.51
C ARG A 214 -1.37 -2.06 -10.24
N SER A 215 -1.91 -2.51 -11.38
CA SER A 215 -2.93 -1.78 -12.15
C SER A 215 -4.24 -1.57 -11.37
N GLY A 216 -4.66 -2.53 -10.56
CA GLY A 216 -5.84 -2.41 -9.71
C GLY A 216 -5.63 -1.43 -8.56
N ALA A 217 -4.44 -1.43 -7.96
CA ALA A 217 -4.06 -0.44 -6.94
C ALA A 217 -4.03 0.99 -7.51
N PHE A 218 -3.42 1.16 -8.69
CA PHE A 218 -3.41 2.43 -9.41
C PHE A 218 -4.82 2.90 -9.79
N ALA A 219 -5.67 2.02 -10.31
CA ALA A 219 -7.05 2.37 -10.66
C ALA A 219 -7.84 2.89 -9.44
N LYS A 220 -7.71 2.25 -8.27
CA LYS A 220 -8.35 2.73 -7.03
C LYS A 220 -7.88 4.12 -6.63
N LEU A 221 -6.60 4.41 -6.83
CA LEU A 221 -5.98 5.69 -6.54
C LEU A 221 -6.52 6.79 -7.46
N VAL A 222 -6.55 6.54 -8.77
CA VAL A 222 -7.14 7.46 -9.76
C VAL A 222 -8.62 7.70 -9.47
N ILE A 223 -9.40 6.67 -9.13
CA ILE A 223 -10.81 6.82 -8.76
C ILE A 223 -10.97 7.68 -7.49
N GLY A 224 -10.17 7.42 -6.46
CA GLY A 224 -10.19 8.21 -5.23
C GLY A 224 -9.91 9.70 -5.48
N TRP A 225 -8.97 9.98 -6.38
CA TRP A 225 -8.62 11.33 -6.79
C TRP A 225 -9.70 12.00 -7.62
N ALA A 226 -10.24 11.31 -8.60
CA ALA A 226 -11.36 11.81 -9.41
C ALA A 226 -12.57 12.15 -8.51
N LEU A 227 -12.85 11.33 -7.49
CA LEU A 227 -13.89 11.60 -6.51
C LEU A 227 -13.60 12.84 -5.69
N ILE A 228 -12.37 13.04 -5.19
CA ILE A 228 -12.02 14.25 -4.42
C ILE A 228 -12.11 15.50 -5.31
N ALA A 229 -11.54 15.44 -6.51
CA ALA A 229 -11.52 16.53 -7.47
C ALA A 229 -12.93 16.91 -7.95
N LEU A 230 -13.89 15.98 -7.94
CA LEU A 230 -15.29 16.24 -8.27
C LEU A 230 -16.09 16.74 -7.06
N LEU A 231 -15.98 16.05 -5.92
CA LEU A 231 -16.84 16.26 -4.76
C LEU A 231 -16.49 17.52 -3.96
N LEU A 232 -15.21 17.91 -3.90
CA LEU A 232 -14.82 19.15 -3.19
C LEU A 232 -15.37 20.41 -3.89
N PRO A 233 -15.21 20.60 -5.21
CA PRO A 233 -15.89 21.65 -5.96
C PRO A 233 -17.41 21.63 -5.82
N ALA A 234 -18.01 20.44 -5.91
CA ALA A 234 -19.47 20.29 -5.76
C ALA A 234 -19.94 20.74 -4.37
N ALA A 235 -19.19 20.38 -3.31
CA ALA A 235 -19.46 20.84 -1.95
C ALA A 235 -19.36 22.36 -1.83
N ALA A 236 -18.30 22.96 -2.36
CA ALA A 236 -18.11 24.40 -2.35
C ALA A 236 -19.20 25.14 -3.15
N TYR A 237 -19.62 24.60 -4.29
CA TYR A 237 -20.72 25.16 -5.07
C TYR A 237 -22.05 25.06 -4.33
N SER A 238 -22.33 23.91 -3.71
CA SER A 238 -23.59 23.68 -2.99
C SER A 238 -23.76 24.60 -1.79
N SER A 239 -22.68 24.95 -1.08
CA SER A 239 -22.74 25.88 0.06
C SER A 239 -23.07 27.32 -0.35
N ILE A 240 -22.68 27.71 -1.58
CA ILE A 240 -23.01 29.02 -2.15
C ILE A 240 -24.45 29.02 -2.69
N ALA A 241 -24.84 27.97 -3.40
CA ALA A 241 -26.15 27.88 -4.05
C ALA A 241 -27.30 27.71 -3.03
N PHE A 242 -27.04 27.01 -1.91
CA PHE A 242 -28.04 26.70 -0.90
C PHE A 242 -27.59 27.20 0.48
N PRO A 243 -27.81 28.48 0.82
CA PRO A 243 -27.33 29.07 2.07
C PRO A 243 -27.89 28.38 3.34
N GLY A 244 -29.04 27.70 3.23
CA GLY A 244 -29.60 26.90 4.33
C GLY A 244 -28.90 25.56 4.58
N VAL A 245 -28.08 25.07 3.65
CA VAL A 245 -27.35 23.79 3.77
C VAL A 245 -26.07 23.96 4.59
N GLY A 246 -25.56 25.20 4.70
CA GLY A 246 -24.59 25.65 5.69
C GLY A 246 -23.33 24.78 5.83
N LEU A 247 -22.69 24.92 7.00
CA LEU A 247 -21.51 24.13 7.39
C LEU A 247 -21.82 22.63 7.48
N LEU A 248 -23.04 22.26 7.88
CA LEU A 248 -23.46 20.88 8.07
C LEU A 248 -23.44 20.07 6.76
N GLY A 249 -23.87 20.66 5.64
CA GLY A 249 -23.80 19.98 4.34
C GLY A 249 -22.37 19.76 3.87
N VAL A 250 -21.48 20.72 4.09
CA VAL A 250 -20.04 20.57 3.76
C VAL A 250 -19.42 19.44 4.58
N VAL A 251 -19.69 19.40 5.89
CA VAL A 251 -19.22 18.32 6.78
C VAL A 251 -19.79 16.96 6.34
N ALA A 252 -21.06 16.90 5.97
CA ALA A 252 -21.67 15.67 5.46
C ALA A 252 -20.99 15.17 4.18
N ILE A 253 -20.70 16.06 3.22
CA ILE A 253 -20.01 15.68 1.98
C ILE A 253 -18.58 15.20 2.27
N ILE A 254 -17.83 15.90 3.12
CA ILE A 254 -16.49 15.46 3.54
C ILE A 254 -16.57 14.08 4.22
N GLY A 255 -17.58 13.85 5.06
CA GLY A 255 -17.83 12.54 5.68
C GLY A 255 -18.10 11.45 4.65
N VAL A 256 -18.89 11.74 3.62
CA VAL A 256 -19.16 10.80 2.51
C VAL A 256 -17.88 10.52 1.71
N ILE A 257 -17.09 11.54 1.37
CA ILE A 257 -15.79 11.36 0.69
C ILE A 257 -14.89 10.46 1.53
N GLY A 258 -14.75 10.76 2.82
CA GLY A 258 -13.94 9.97 3.75
C GLY A 258 -14.41 8.52 3.85
N GLY A 259 -15.73 8.29 3.91
CA GLY A 259 -16.33 6.96 3.94
C GLY A 259 -16.09 6.17 2.65
N VAL A 260 -16.26 6.81 1.49
CA VAL A 260 -16.02 6.19 0.18
C VAL A 260 -14.54 5.86 -0.01
N LEU A 261 -13.63 6.77 0.34
CA LEU A 261 -12.20 6.50 0.29
C LEU A 261 -11.82 5.35 1.24
N ALA A 262 -12.31 5.37 2.48
CA ALA A 262 -12.08 4.29 3.43
C ALA A 262 -12.58 2.94 2.92
N TRP A 263 -13.68 2.92 2.17
CA TRP A 263 -14.21 1.72 1.53
C TRP A 263 -13.37 1.26 0.33
N ILE A 264 -13.00 2.17 -0.59
CA ILE A 264 -12.18 1.88 -1.78
C ILE A 264 -10.79 1.32 -1.38
N PHE A 265 -10.17 1.95 -0.39
CA PHE A 265 -8.84 1.59 0.11
C PHE A 265 -8.87 0.54 1.23
N ARG A 266 -10.04 -0.03 1.55
CA ARG A 266 -10.11 -1.10 2.53
C ARG A 266 -9.33 -2.31 2.02
N ASP A 267 -8.36 -2.76 2.81
CA ASP A 267 -7.60 -3.95 2.46
C ASP A 267 -8.52 -5.19 2.49
N PRO A 268 -8.67 -5.92 1.37
CA PRO A 268 -9.53 -7.09 1.31
C PRO A 268 -9.03 -8.23 2.20
N SER A 269 -7.77 -8.22 2.61
CA SER A 269 -7.19 -9.27 3.46
C SER A 269 -7.74 -9.27 4.89
N GLY A 270 -8.38 -8.18 5.34
CA GLY A 270 -8.91 -8.06 6.71
C GLY A 270 -7.84 -8.16 7.80
N GLN A 271 -6.56 -8.22 7.42
CA GLN A 271 -5.45 -8.21 8.36
C GLN A 271 -5.23 -6.74 8.78
N PRO A 272 -5.23 -6.45 10.09
CA PRO A 272 -4.96 -5.10 10.55
C PRO A 272 -3.51 -4.74 10.22
N ASP A 273 -3.34 -3.86 9.22
CA ASP A 273 -2.06 -3.28 8.80
C ASP A 273 -1.35 -2.65 10.01
N LYS A 274 -0.39 -3.38 10.59
CA LYS A 274 0.52 -2.89 11.63
C LYS A 274 1.98 -2.78 11.15
N PHE A 275 2.23 -2.71 9.85
CA PHE A 275 3.53 -2.26 9.31
C PHE A 275 3.82 -0.77 9.58
N ARG A 276 3.07 -0.11 10.47
CA ARG A 276 3.25 1.30 10.89
C ARG A 276 4.34 1.52 11.95
N SER A 277 5.10 0.49 12.37
CA SER A 277 6.08 0.63 13.47
C SER A 277 7.55 0.50 13.08
N PHE A 278 7.89 0.55 11.80
CA PHE A 278 9.29 0.57 11.35
C PHE A 278 9.51 1.70 10.34
N SER A 279 9.53 2.92 10.86
CA SER A 279 10.19 4.10 10.29
C SER A 279 10.42 5.10 11.41
#